data_AF-A0A9N8YRB2-F1
#
_entry.id   AF-A0A9N8YRB2-F1
#
_cell.length_a   1.000
_cell.length_b   1.000
_cell.length_c   1.000
_cell.angle_alpha   90.00
_cell.angle_beta   90.00
_cell.angle_gamma   90.00
#
_symmetry.space_group_name_H-M   'P 1'
#
loop_
_entity.id
_entity.type
_entity.pdbx_description
1 polymer ?
#
loop_
_entity_poly.entity_id
_entity_poly.type
_entity_poly.pdbx_seq_one_letter_code
_entity_poly.pdbx_strand_id
1 'polypeptide(L)'
;MWKIQSSVIKESFSFATVSAVTSTRKPERVRQIIRKPWKSRIDIFTFPESISTPENKNKNIEPLTKLTITHTSIPILKEEGKNMIERFIHTLKLQAISAFMPKGYPDAVTKDYWNFTKWQFVNKTAGSVTGVLSTQSLLYAMGLGATSVPLAAALNWIIKDGLGQLGGVFYAATVNSRFDSEPKRYRFRATLYMQLASLLELIAPLYPHLFLLFASTSNVGKNICWLAGAASRAQMTKTFALRDNLGDITGKSRSQGTAAGLLGTGIGIAISATITAMSSVPSVIQPVFHIFLAFLPFSLLNIYAAYRSNTYVTNSTLNIQRTEMILYPFVKEILKDNVLHKNEQGTNQSNEKRQEPLSSELLKNIIPSPKEISLRETFVRKYNSVFRVPLVMEPTLQHYARDEYADALKSAIQHEGFLHPEEYFILHVPEHHLFEKFYTPPQSPSKSFFRPRILLPGHKQHITLWYSVNAKSIDVIKGFFHACALRYAIEHDDMIPFDEREKILMAIRSTHRIVEKSWAGLLNGLVYKRWDIENLFLAETNDHRLIVEALNS
;
A
#
# COMPACT_ATOMS: atom_id res chain seq x y z
N MET A 1 39.66 -3.92 -29.96
CA MET A 1 39.18 -3.45 -31.28
C MET A 1 38.76 -4.67 -32.10
N TRP A 2 37.49 -5.07 -32.06
CA TRP A 2 36.94 -6.12 -32.93
C TRP A 2 35.54 -5.71 -33.39
N LYS A 3 35.20 -6.09 -34.62
CA LYS A 3 34.04 -5.60 -35.38
C LYS A 3 33.33 -6.84 -35.94
N ILE A 4 32.03 -6.97 -35.72
CA ILE A 4 31.22 -8.04 -36.31
C ILE A 4 30.23 -7.42 -37.29
N GLN A 5 30.11 -8.02 -38.47
CA GLN A 5 29.30 -7.55 -39.58
C GLN A 5 28.20 -8.58 -39.91
N SER A 6 27.13 -8.10 -40.53
CA SER A 6 25.87 -8.81 -40.76
C SER A 6 25.96 -10.08 -41.60
N SER A 7 25.10 -11.07 -41.32
CA SER A 7 24.36 -11.80 -42.35
C SER A 7 23.14 -12.57 -41.79
N VAL A 8 22.36 -13.10 -42.74
CA VAL A 8 21.33 -14.17 -42.67
C VAL A 8 19.88 -13.71 -42.90
N ILE A 9 19.27 -14.37 -43.88
CA ILE A 9 17.86 -14.34 -44.30
C ILE A 9 17.39 -15.80 -44.30
N LYS A 10 16.18 -16.10 -43.77
CA LYS A 10 15.19 -17.08 -44.29
C LYS A 10 14.07 -17.45 -43.29
N GLU A 11 12.87 -16.96 -43.55
CA GLU A 11 11.63 -17.76 -43.81
C GLU A 11 11.80 -19.30 -43.84
N SER A 12 10.90 -20.18 -43.36
CA SER A 12 9.43 -20.22 -43.54
C SER A 12 8.80 -21.54 -42.99
N PHE A 13 7.45 -21.62 -43.01
CA PHE A 13 6.54 -22.80 -42.84
C PHE A 13 6.45 -23.48 -41.45
N SER A 14 5.34 -24.14 -41.03
CA SER A 14 4.01 -24.49 -41.62
C SER A 14 2.93 -24.43 -40.50
N PHE A 15 1.59 -24.63 -40.59
CA PHE A 15 0.58 -25.19 -41.52
C PHE A 15 -0.65 -24.21 -41.61
N ALA A 16 -1.78 -24.36 -42.33
CA ALA A 16 -2.66 -25.45 -42.82
C ALA A 16 -3.54 -26.13 -41.73
N THR A 17 -4.84 -26.52 -41.92
CA THR A 17 -5.70 -26.63 -43.12
C THR A 17 -7.23 -26.51 -42.82
N VAL A 18 -8.00 -25.81 -43.68
CA VAL A 18 -9.47 -25.86 -44.01
C VAL A 18 -10.58 -26.17 -42.96
N SER A 19 -11.64 -25.33 -42.96
CA SER A 19 -13.06 -25.76 -42.88
C SER A 19 -14.07 -24.73 -43.45
N ALA A 20 -15.24 -25.21 -43.85
CA ALA A 20 -16.16 -24.70 -44.88
C ALA A 20 -16.92 -23.35 -44.69
N VAL A 21 -17.09 -22.65 -45.83
CA VAL A 21 -18.36 -22.09 -46.38
C VAL A 21 -19.32 -21.30 -45.45
N THR A 22 -19.36 -19.96 -45.59
CA THR A 22 -20.53 -19.21 -46.13
C THR A 22 -20.29 -17.68 -46.21
N SER A 23 -20.78 -17.08 -47.30
CA SER A 23 -21.34 -15.71 -47.47
C SER A 23 -20.66 -14.43 -46.92
N THR A 24 -20.79 -13.36 -47.74
CA THR A 24 -20.78 -11.92 -47.37
C THR A 24 -19.74 -11.41 -46.35
N ARG A 25 -18.54 -11.03 -46.82
CA ARG A 25 -17.64 -10.11 -46.09
C ARG A 25 -17.14 -8.93 -46.93
N LYS A 26 -17.00 -7.79 -46.26
CA LYS A 26 -16.47 -6.52 -46.80
C LYS A 26 -14.93 -6.59 -46.91
N PRO A 27 -14.29 -5.80 -47.79
CA PRO A 27 -12.83 -5.84 -47.98
C PRO A 27 -12.06 -5.64 -46.67
N GLU A 28 -11.10 -6.53 -46.40
CA GLU A 28 -10.36 -6.55 -45.14
C GLU A 28 -9.31 -5.44 -45.08
N ARG A 29 -9.29 -4.72 -43.95
CA ARG A 29 -8.31 -3.66 -43.67
C ARG A 29 -7.25 -4.16 -42.69
N VAL A 30 -6.11 -4.61 -43.19
CA VAL A 30 -4.93 -4.88 -42.37
C VAL A 30 -4.33 -3.55 -41.87
N ARG A 31 -4.02 -3.47 -40.57
CA ARG A 31 -3.37 -2.32 -39.94
C ARG A 31 -2.00 -2.72 -39.38
N GLN A 32 -0.94 -2.06 -39.82
CA GLN A 32 0.37 -2.09 -39.16
C GLN A 32 0.68 -0.72 -38.58
N ILE A 33 1.00 -0.65 -37.28
CA ILE A 33 1.28 0.62 -36.57
C ILE A 33 2.78 0.72 -36.28
N ILE A 34 3.52 1.34 -37.20
CA ILE A 34 4.95 1.64 -36.99
C ILE A 34 5.08 2.86 -36.08
N ARG A 35 5.64 2.67 -34.88
CA ARG A 35 5.81 3.73 -33.88
C ARG A 35 7.16 4.44 -34.05
N LYS A 36 7.15 5.67 -34.58
CA LYS A 36 8.18 6.68 -34.31
C LYS A 36 7.55 7.87 -33.55
N PRO A 37 8.25 8.46 -32.55
CA PRO A 37 7.57 9.12 -31.42
C PRO A 37 6.85 10.46 -31.70
N TRP A 38 7.01 11.10 -32.86
CA TRP A 38 6.55 12.49 -33.07
C TRP A 38 5.62 12.76 -34.26
N LYS A 39 5.43 11.81 -35.20
CA LYS A 39 4.43 11.92 -36.28
C LYS A 39 3.86 10.54 -36.63
N SER A 40 2.60 10.30 -36.29
CA SER A 40 1.84 9.12 -36.77
C SER A 40 1.16 9.45 -38.09
N ARG A 41 1.63 8.84 -39.19
CA ARG A 41 0.85 8.72 -40.43
C ARG A 41 0.07 7.40 -40.42
N ILE A 42 -1.03 7.34 -41.16
CA ILE A 42 -1.78 6.11 -41.44
C ILE A 42 -1.79 5.97 -42.96
N ASP A 43 -1.03 5.01 -43.46
CA ASP A 43 -1.03 4.65 -44.86
C ASP A 43 -2.03 3.49 -45.05
N ILE A 44 -2.92 3.61 -46.04
CA ILE A 44 -3.97 2.63 -46.33
C ILE A 44 -3.65 1.98 -47.66
N PHE A 45 -3.29 0.70 -47.63
CA PHE A 45 -3.08 -0.10 -48.83
C PHE A 45 -4.43 -0.63 -49.33
N THR A 46 -4.73 -0.39 -50.60
CA THR A 46 -5.90 -0.94 -51.30
C THR A 46 -5.37 -1.70 -52.49
N PHE A 47 -5.58 -3.02 -52.54
CA PHE A 47 -5.14 -3.85 -53.65
C PHE A 47 -6.19 -3.81 -54.77
N PRO A 48 -5.79 -3.66 -56.05
CA PRO A 48 -6.71 -3.80 -57.17
C PRO A 48 -7.16 -5.25 -57.34
N GLU A 49 -8.32 -5.43 -57.94
CA GLU A 49 -9.01 -6.72 -58.07
C GLU A 49 -8.41 -7.56 -59.22
N SER A 50 -7.60 -8.57 -58.87
CA SER A 50 -6.92 -9.43 -59.86
C SER A 50 -7.83 -10.58 -60.34
N ILE A 51 -8.80 -10.27 -61.20
CA ILE A 51 -9.57 -11.31 -61.91
C ILE A 51 -8.73 -11.84 -63.08
N SER A 52 -8.15 -13.02 -62.89
CA SER A 52 -7.64 -13.86 -63.97
C SER A 52 -8.59 -15.05 -64.18
N THR A 53 -9.38 -14.99 -65.25
CA THR A 53 -10.06 -16.16 -65.84
C THR A 53 -9.57 -16.35 -67.27
N PRO A 54 -9.54 -17.58 -67.79
CA PRO A 54 -8.78 -17.89 -69.01
C PRO A 54 -9.54 -17.57 -70.31
N GLU A 55 -8.81 -17.68 -71.43
CA GLU A 55 -9.32 -17.72 -72.81
C GLU A 55 -9.95 -16.44 -73.39
N ASN A 56 -9.08 -15.49 -73.80
CA ASN A 56 -9.09 -15.11 -75.21
C ASN A 56 -7.70 -14.66 -75.71
N LYS A 57 -7.49 -14.67 -77.03
CA LYS A 57 -6.21 -14.37 -77.69
C LYS A 57 -6.08 -12.88 -78.06
N ASN A 58 -4.83 -12.43 -78.22
CA ASN A 58 -4.42 -11.18 -78.85
C ASN A 58 -4.88 -9.86 -78.19
N LYS A 59 -4.07 -9.31 -77.28
CA LYS A 59 -3.20 -8.15 -77.60
C LYS A 59 -2.26 -7.75 -76.45
N ASN A 60 -1.24 -6.98 -76.83
CA ASN A 60 -0.11 -6.40 -76.10
C ASN A 60 -0.24 -6.21 -74.58
N ILE A 61 0.87 -6.51 -73.89
CA ILE A 61 1.18 -6.05 -72.53
C ILE A 61 1.37 -4.52 -72.56
N GLU A 62 0.63 -3.79 -71.73
CA GLU A 62 0.99 -2.42 -71.31
C GLU A 62 1.54 -2.42 -69.87
N PRO A 63 2.52 -1.55 -69.54
CA PRO A 63 3.25 -1.61 -68.28
C PRO A 63 2.55 -0.90 -67.12
N LEU A 64 2.74 -1.46 -65.91
CA LEU A 64 2.40 -0.96 -64.57
C LEU A 64 1.67 0.41 -64.52
N THR A 65 0.35 0.38 -64.43
CA THR A 65 -0.43 1.55 -63.98
C THR A 65 -0.02 1.94 -62.56
N LYS A 66 0.39 3.20 -62.40
CA LYS A 66 1.06 3.71 -61.17
C LYS A 66 0.24 3.48 -59.90
N LEU A 67 0.95 3.15 -58.81
CA LEU A 67 0.43 3.25 -57.44
C LEU A 67 0.08 4.71 -57.11
N THR A 68 -1.19 5.06 -57.24
CA THR A 68 -1.70 6.40 -56.91
C THR A 68 -1.77 6.58 -55.39
N ILE A 69 -0.75 7.22 -54.81
CA ILE A 69 -0.69 7.53 -53.38
C ILE A 69 -1.67 8.68 -53.07
N THR A 70 -2.92 8.33 -52.75
CA THR A 70 -3.89 9.30 -52.23
C THR A 70 -3.56 9.65 -50.78
N HIS A 71 -2.87 10.78 -50.58
CA HIS A 71 -2.60 11.36 -49.26
C HIS A 71 -3.89 11.84 -48.57
N THR A 72 -4.67 10.88 -48.09
CA THR A 72 -5.90 11.09 -47.35
C THR A 72 -5.53 11.57 -45.95
N SER A 73 -5.37 12.89 -45.81
CA SER A 73 -5.25 13.55 -44.52
C SER A 73 -6.42 13.10 -43.64
N ILE A 74 -6.13 12.54 -42.46
CA ILE A 74 -7.17 12.19 -41.50
C ILE A 74 -7.97 13.47 -41.24
N PRO A 75 -9.29 13.50 -41.49
CA PRO A 75 -10.08 14.67 -41.15
C PRO A 75 -10.01 14.84 -39.63
N ILE A 76 -9.32 15.90 -39.20
CA ILE A 76 -9.50 16.46 -37.87
C ILE A 76 -11.00 16.73 -37.78
N LEU A 77 -11.69 16.07 -36.84
CA LEU A 77 -13.14 16.23 -36.68
C LEU A 77 -13.43 17.71 -36.53
N LYS A 78 -14.05 18.27 -37.57
CA LYS A 78 -14.33 19.69 -37.69
C LYS A 78 -15.55 19.96 -36.80
N GLU A 79 -15.30 20.11 -35.50
CA GLU A 79 -16.28 20.61 -34.54
C GLU A 79 -16.57 22.09 -34.86
N GLU A 80 -17.37 22.29 -35.90
CA GLU A 80 -17.88 23.60 -36.31
C GLU A 80 -18.79 24.13 -35.19
N GLY A 81 -18.45 25.31 -34.67
CA GLY A 81 -19.12 25.92 -33.51
C GLY A 81 -18.18 26.22 -32.32
N LYS A 82 -17.06 25.50 -32.16
CA LYS A 82 -16.10 25.79 -31.07
C LYS A 82 -15.10 26.89 -31.43
N ASN A 83 -14.73 27.69 -30.44
CA ASN A 83 -13.80 28.80 -30.57
C ASN A 83 -12.34 28.34 -30.76
N MET A 84 -11.48 29.19 -31.32
CA MET A 84 -10.05 28.89 -31.51
C MET A 84 -9.37 28.57 -30.17
N ILE A 85 -9.71 29.32 -29.12
CA ILE A 85 -9.23 29.14 -27.75
C ILE A 85 -9.67 27.77 -27.20
N GLU A 86 -10.89 27.32 -27.46
CA GLU A 86 -11.39 26.02 -27.01
C GLU A 86 -10.68 24.86 -27.71
N ARG A 87 -10.41 24.97 -29.02
CA ARG A 87 -9.59 23.99 -29.76
C ARG A 87 -8.16 23.93 -29.21
N PHE A 88 -7.57 25.07 -28.84
CA PHE A 88 -6.25 25.14 -28.22
C PHE A 88 -6.24 24.50 -26.82
N ILE A 89 -7.18 24.87 -25.94
CA ILE A 89 -7.37 24.27 -24.61
C ILE A 89 -7.60 22.75 -24.71
N HIS A 90 -8.41 22.29 -25.66
CA HIS A 90 -8.65 20.87 -25.89
C HIS A 90 -7.36 20.14 -26.33
N THR A 91 -6.57 20.75 -27.22
CA THR A 91 -5.28 20.20 -27.66
C THR A 91 -4.28 20.11 -26.51
N LEU A 92 -4.14 21.18 -25.71
CA LEU A 92 -3.31 21.18 -24.51
C LEU A 92 -3.79 20.14 -23.47
N LYS A 93 -5.11 19.97 -23.29
CA LYS A 93 -5.70 18.97 -22.40
C LYS A 93 -5.34 17.54 -22.86
N LEU A 94 -5.43 17.24 -24.15
CA LEU A 94 -5.02 15.95 -24.70
C LEU A 94 -3.50 15.71 -24.56
N GLN A 95 -2.68 16.74 -24.79
CA GLN A 95 -1.23 16.67 -24.58
C GLN A 95 -0.88 16.45 -23.10
N ALA A 96 -1.51 17.17 -22.17
CA ALA A 96 -1.33 16.99 -20.73
C ALA A 96 -1.76 15.60 -20.25
N ILE A 97 -2.88 15.06 -20.76
CA ILE A 97 -3.32 13.70 -20.47
C ILE A 97 -2.30 12.69 -21.01
N SER A 98 -1.86 12.80 -22.26
CA SER A 98 -0.87 11.87 -22.84
C SER A 98 0.51 11.96 -22.17
N ALA A 99 0.91 13.13 -21.67
CA ALA A 99 2.15 13.33 -20.91
C ALA A 99 2.07 12.73 -19.49
N PHE A 100 1.03 13.09 -18.72
CA PHE A 100 0.95 12.83 -17.27
C PHE A 100 0.04 11.67 -16.85
N MET A 101 -0.82 11.14 -17.72
CA MET A 101 -1.68 9.99 -17.41
C MET A 101 -1.19 8.69 -18.06
N PRO A 102 -1.47 7.51 -17.47
CA PRO A 102 -1.18 6.21 -18.07
C PRO A 102 -1.89 5.99 -19.41
N LYS A 103 -1.29 5.17 -20.26
CA LYS A 103 -1.85 4.73 -21.54
C LYS A 103 -3.18 4.01 -21.30
N GLY A 104 -4.26 4.53 -21.88
CA GLY A 104 -5.61 3.98 -21.69
C GLY A 104 -6.32 4.48 -20.43
N TYR A 105 -5.83 5.55 -19.80
CA TYR A 105 -6.63 6.32 -18.82
C TYR A 105 -7.96 6.78 -19.47
N PRO A 106 -9.11 6.67 -18.78
CA PRO A 106 -9.26 6.26 -17.37
C PRO A 106 -9.24 4.74 -17.14
N ASP A 107 -9.66 3.92 -18.11
CA ASP A 107 -10.01 2.51 -17.90
C ASP A 107 -8.83 1.56 -17.59
N ALA A 108 -7.59 2.06 -17.69
CA ALA A 108 -6.37 1.35 -17.31
C ALA A 108 -6.00 1.48 -15.82
N VAL A 109 -6.72 2.30 -15.02
CA VAL A 109 -6.43 2.51 -13.60
C VAL A 109 -7.69 2.49 -12.73
N THR A 110 -7.55 2.27 -11.42
CA THR A 110 -8.70 2.34 -10.51
C THR A 110 -9.27 3.77 -10.45
N LYS A 111 -10.58 3.90 -10.24
CA LYS A 111 -11.32 5.18 -10.30
C LYS A 111 -10.79 6.25 -9.35
N ASP A 112 -10.15 5.85 -8.25
CA ASP A 112 -9.60 6.74 -7.23
C ASP A 112 -8.23 7.35 -7.60
N TYR A 113 -7.55 6.83 -8.64
CA TYR A 113 -6.22 7.28 -9.10
C TYR A 113 -6.13 8.79 -9.39
N TRP A 114 -7.17 9.39 -9.97
CA TRP A 114 -7.18 10.83 -10.28
C TRP A 114 -7.21 11.69 -9.01
N ASN A 115 -7.96 11.27 -8.00
CA ASN A 115 -8.04 11.97 -6.72
C ASN A 115 -6.75 11.78 -5.91
N PHE A 116 -6.18 10.57 -5.92
CA PHE A 116 -4.82 10.33 -5.41
C PHE A 116 -3.80 11.26 -6.08
N THR A 117 -3.77 11.27 -7.42
CA THR A 117 -2.84 12.07 -8.24
C THR A 117 -2.93 13.56 -7.92
N LYS A 118 -4.15 14.12 -7.84
CA LYS A 118 -4.38 15.53 -7.45
C LYS A 118 -3.74 15.88 -6.10
N TRP A 119 -4.06 15.12 -5.06
CA TRP A 119 -3.52 15.40 -3.72
C TRP A 119 -2.01 15.09 -3.63
N GLN A 120 -1.52 14.09 -4.37
CA GLN A 120 -0.09 13.81 -4.46
C GLN A 120 0.68 14.91 -5.21
N PHE A 121 0.07 15.58 -6.21
CA PHE A 121 0.64 16.76 -6.85
C PHE A 121 0.76 17.92 -5.83
N VAL A 122 -0.33 18.28 -5.14
CA VAL A 122 -0.32 19.33 -4.10
C VAL A 122 0.69 19.02 -2.99
N ASN A 123 0.77 17.77 -2.53
CA ASN A 123 1.77 17.32 -1.55
C ASN A 123 3.21 17.53 -2.07
N LYS A 124 3.49 17.22 -3.34
CA LYS A 124 4.82 17.44 -3.92
C LYS A 124 5.15 18.93 -4.10
N THR A 125 4.22 19.74 -4.58
CA THR A 125 4.43 21.20 -4.72
C THR A 125 4.73 21.84 -3.37
N ALA A 126 3.87 21.65 -2.38
CA ALA A 126 4.06 22.23 -1.04
C ALA A 126 5.30 21.65 -0.31
N GLY A 127 5.64 20.38 -0.58
CA GLY A 127 6.88 19.76 -0.10
C GLY A 127 8.15 20.35 -0.72
N SER A 128 8.10 20.78 -1.98
CA SER A 128 9.23 21.45 -2.63
C SER A 128 9.36 22.91 -2.14
N VAL A 129 8.26 23.63 -1.91
CA VAL A 129 8.29 24.98 -1.31
C VAL A 129 8.96 24.93 0.07
N THR A 130 8.49 24.04 0.96
CA THR A 130 9.09 23.85 2.28
C THR A 130 10.56 23.38 2.22
N GLY A 131 10.91 22.54 1.25
CA GLY A 131 12.30 22.14 1.00
C GLY A 131 13.22 23.31 0.60
N VAL A 132 12.76 24.24 -0.25
CA VAL A 132 13.56 25.44 -0.61
C VAL A 132 13.73 26.36 0.59
N LEU A 133 12.64 26.68 1.33
CA LEU A 133 12.69 27.55 2.51
C LEU A 133 13.61 26.98 3.61
N SER A 134 13.55 25.67 3.84
CA SER A 134 14.47 24.91 4.70
C SER A 134 15.93 25.09 4.27
N THR A 135 16.20 24.91 2.97
CA THR A 135 17.56 25.02 2.40
C THR A 135 18.09 26.46 2.45
N GLN A 136 17.24 27.48 2.20
CA GLN A 136 17.59 28.89 2.33
C GLN A 136 18.03 29.20 3.77
N SER A 137 17.27 28.72 4.76
CA SER A 137 17.61 28.92 6.17
C SER A 137 18.93 28.22 6.53
N LEU A 138 19.16 26.99 6.05
CA LEU A 138 20.42 26.27 6.26
C LEU A 138 21.62 27.02 5.67
N LEU A 139 21.49 27.57 4.46
CA LEU A 139 22.52 28.38 3.82
C LEU A 139 22.76 29.71 4.56
N TYR A 140 21.72 30.30 5.16
CA TYR A 140 21.87 31.48 6.00
C TYR A 140 22.62 31.17 7.31
N ALA A 141 22.33 30.03 7.95
CA ALA A 141 23.09 29.57 9.13
C ALA A 141 24.59 29.39 8.82
N MET A 142 24.93 28.85 7.64
CA MET A 142 26.32 28.77 7.17
C MET A 142 26.96 30.15 6.99
N GLY A 143 26.24 31.10 6.37
CA GLY A 143 26.74 32.46 6.16
C GLY A 143 27.05 33.20 7.47
N LEU A 144 26.31 32.89 8.55
CA LEU A 144 26.58 33.42 9.89
C LEU A 144 27.73 32.69 10.61
N GLY A 145 28.05 31.45 10.23
CA GLY A 145 29.24 30.71 10.68
C GLY A 145 30.51 30.99 9.84
N ALA A 146 30.43 31.88 8.85
CA ALA A 146 31.47 32.12 7.86
C ALA A 146 32.59 33.10 8.29
N THR A 147 33.04 33.03 9.54
CA THR A 147 34.41 33.43 9.92
C THR A 147 35.42 32.30 9.70
N SER A 148 34.94 31.14 9.24
CA SER A 148 35.71 29.90 9.08
C SER A 148 36.33 29.74 7.68
N VAL A 149 37.53 29.17 7.64
CA VAL A 149 38.30 28.88 6.41
C VAL A 149 37.46 28.01 5.44
N PRO A 150 37.48 28.24 4.11
CA PRO A 150 36.66 27.48 3.15
C PRO A 150 36.78 25.95 3.25
N LEU A 151 37.95 25.43 3.65
CA LEU A 151 38.18 24.01 3.91
C LEU A 151 37.29 23.48 5.06
N ALA A 152 37.12 24.23 6.15
CA ALA A 152 36.27 23.83 7.27
C ALA A 152 34.79 23.83 6.88
N ALA A 153 34.35 24.78 6.05
CA ALA A 153 33.01 24.78 5.47
C ALA A 153 32.78 23.55 4.58
N ALA A 154 33.74 23.20 3.72
CA ALA A 154 33.67 22.01 2.87
C ALA A 154 33.63 20.70 3.69
N LEU A 155 34.45 20.58 4.73
CA LEU A 155 34.46 19.41 5.64
C LEU A 155 33.10 19.25 6.36
N ASN A 156 32.51 20.35 6.85
CA ASN A 156 31.18 20.32 7.46
C ASN A 156 30.09 19.80 6.49
N TRP A 157 30.18 20.14 5.19
CA TRP A 157 29.28 19.58 4.17
C TRP A 157 29.48 18.08 3.97
N ILE A 158 30.73 17.64 3.79
CA ILE A 158 31.07 16.22 3.57
C ILE A 158 30.62 15.36 4.76
N ILE A 159 30.84 15.82 6.00
CA ILE A 159 30.38 15.15 7.22
C ILE A 159 28.85 15.07 7.25
N LYS A 160 28.16 16.21 7.05
CA LYS A 160 26.70 16.30 7.07
C LYS A 160 26.03 15.43 5.99
N ASP A 161 26.60 15.34 4.79
CA ASP A 161 26.08 14.50 3.70
C ASP A 161 26.47 13.02 3.83
N GLY A 162 27.69 12.71 4.28
CA GLY A 162 28.10 11.35 4.58
C GLY A 162 27.26 10.71 5.69
N LEU A 163 27.05 11.43 6.81
CA LEU A 163 26.15 10.97 7.88
C LEU A 163 24.71 10.77 7.38
N GLY A 164 24.21 11.69 6.54
CA GLY A 164 22.88 11.59 5.93
C GLY A 164 22.69 10.31 5.11
N GLN A 165 23.68 9.96 4.27
CA GLN A 165 23.67 8.73 3.48
C GLN A 165 23.81 7.47 4.34
N LEU A 166 24.76 7.45 5.29
CA LEU A 166 24.98 6.32 6.21
C LEU A 166 23.74 6.02 7.05
N GLY A 167 23.06 7.04 7.57
CA GLY A 167 21.80 6.89 8.31
C GLY A 167 20.67 6.32 7.43
N GLY A 168 20.62 6.70 6.15
CA GLY A 168 19.71 6.10 5.16
C GLY A 168 20.00 4.63 4.90
N VAL A 169 21.27 4.23 4.77
CA VAL A 169 21.69 2.83 4.57
C VAL A 169 21.41 1.98 5.81
N PHE A 170 21.73 2.47 7.01
CA PHE A 170 21.43 1.77 8.26
C PHE A 170 19.92 1.56 8.46
N TYR A 171 19.11 2.57 8.13
CA TYR A 171 17.65 2.45 8.15
C TYR A 171 17.11 1.47 7.09
N ALA A 172 17.74 1.39 5.91
CA ALA A 172 17.41 0.39 4.90
C ALA A 172 17.68 -1.04 5.39
N ALA A 173 18.83 -1.26 6.05
CA ALA A 173 19.22 -2.57 6.57
C ALA A 173 18.35 -3.04 7.75
N THR A 174 17.88 -2.11 8.59
CA THR A 174 17.09 -2.42 9.79
C THR A 174 15.57 -2.49 9.55
N VAL A 175 15.03 -1.81 8.54
CA VAL A 175 13.58 -1.79 8.24
C VAL A 175 13.25 -2.63 7.01
N ASN A 176 13.48 -3.95 7.13
CA ASN A 176 13.02 -4.92 6.14
C ASN A 176 11.48 -5.11 6.21
N SER A 177 10.85 -5.46 5.08
CA SER A 177 9.41 -5.76 4.82
C SER A 177 8.30 -4.78 5.30
N ARG A 178 8.54 -3.98 6.34
CA ARG A 178 7.52 -3.18 7.06
C ARG A 178 6.84 -2.08 6.23
N PHE A 179 7.41 -1.68 5.09
CA PHE A 179 6.80 -0.67 4.22
C PHE A 179 5.56 -1.18 3.45
N ASP A 180 5.46 -2.49 3.24
CA ASP A 180 4.44 -3.12 2.41
C ASP A 180 3.21 -3.59 3.23
N SER A 181 3.40 -3.76 4.54
CA SER A 181 2.35 -4.09 5.52
C SER A 181 1.42 -2.91 5.81
N GLU A 182 1.98 -1.70 5.94
CA GLU A 182 1.25 -0.48 6.30
C GLU A 182 1.66 0.75 5.44
N PRO A 183 1.62 0.67 4.11
CA PRO A 183 2.19 1.69 3.22
C PRO A 183 1.61 3.09 3.46
N LYS A 184 0.31 3.20 3.81
CA LYS A 184 -0.31 4.48 4.20
C LYS A 184 0.34 5.08 5.46
N ARG A 185 0.60 4.27 6.49
CA ARG A 185 1.15 4.74 7.78
C ARG A 185 2.59 5.21 7.58
N TYR A 186 3.43 4.43 6.89
CA TYR A 186 4.80 4.82 6.56
C TYR A 186 4.85 6.03 5.62
N ARG A 187 4.03 6.08 4.56
CA ARG A 187 3.93 7.24 3.66
C ARG A 187 3.55 8.54 4.39
N PHE A 188 2.64 8.46 5.36
CA PHE A 188 2.22 9.61 6.17
C PHE A 188 3.32 10.01 7.17
N ARG A 189 3.84 9.06 7.96
CA ARG A 189 4.94 9.29 8.91
C ARG A 189 6.17 9.89 8.25
N ALA A 190 6.59 9.36 7.09
CA ALA A 190 7.71 9.90 6.32
C ALA A 190 7.44 11.34 5.81
N THR A 191 6.18 11.74 5.61
CA THR A 191 5.86 13.15 5.30
C THR A 191 5.99 14.04 6.54
N LEU A 192 5.45 13.58 7.68
CA LEU A 192 5.53 14.31 8.96
C LEU A 192 6.98 14.50 9.41
N TYR A 193 7.77 13.42 9.42
CA TYR A 193 9.18 13.47 9.81
C TYR A 193 10.06 14.26 8.81
N MET A 194 9.73 14.27 7.51
CA MET A 194 10.40 15.15 6.53
C MET A 194 10.15 16.64 6.83
N GLN A 195 8.94 17.00 7.29
CA GLN A 195 8.63 18.36 7.70
C GLN A 195 9.31 18.73 9.03
N LEU A 196 9.38 17.81 10.00
CA LEU A 196 10.12 18.02 11.25
C LEU A 196 11.63 18.13 11.02
N ALA A 197 12.20 17.37 10.08
CA ALA A 197 13.61 17.52 9.70
C ALA A 197 13.86 18.87 9.01
N SER A 198 12.99 19.29 8.08
CA SER A 198 13.07 20.63 7.47
C SER A 198 12.93 21.77 8.50
N LEU A 199 12.08 21.59 9.51
CA LEU A 199 11.95 22.50 10.64
C LEU A 199 13.25 22.61 11.47
N LEU A 200 14.04 21.53 11.56
CA LEU A 200 15.32 21.53 12.27
C LEU A 200 16.40 22.35 11.56
N GLU A 201 16.45 22.32 10.21
CA GLU A 201 17.30 23.24 9.43
C GLU A 201 16.84 24.70 9.56
N LEU A 202 15.52 24.91 9.58
CA LEU A 202 14.92 26.23 9.73
C LEU A 202 15.26 26.88 11.08
N ILE A 203 15.50 26.08 12.12
CA ILE A 203 15.94 26.52 13.46
C ILE A 203 17.47 26.71 13.55
N ALA A 204 18.26 26.09 12.67
CA ALA A 204 19.73 26.11 12.73
C ALA A 204 20.39 27.51 12.80
N PRO A 205 19.90 28.58 12.13
CA PRO A 205 20.51 29.92 12.26
C PRO A 205 20.40 30.53 13.66
N LEU A 206 19.44 30.07 14.48
CA LEU A 206 19.25 30.56 15.85
C LEU A 206 20.30 29.98 16.81
N TYR A 207 20.98 28.90 16.42
CA TYR A 207 21.99 28.21 17.21
C TYR A 207 23.24 27.87 16.38
N PRO A 208 24.03 28.86 15.91
CA PRO A 208 25.18 28.58 15.02
C PRO A 208 26.22 27.61 15.61
N HIS A 209 26.38 27.61 16.94
CA HIS A 209 27.27 26.68 17.65
C HIS A 209 26.80 25.21 17.62
N LEU A 210 25.52 24.94 17.32
CA LEU A 210 24.95 23.61 17.08
C LEU A 210 24.67 23.33 15.59
N PHE A 211 25.13 24.19 14.68
CA PHE A 211 24.85 24.08 13.24
C PHE A 211 25.09 22.66 12.69
N LEU A 212 26.28 22.08 12.93
CA LEU A 212 26.63 20.77 12.39
C LEU A 212 25.73 19.65 12.95
N LEU A 213 25.31 19.76 14.22
CA LEU A 213 24.40 18.81 14.86
C LEU A 213 23.00 18.88 14.23
N PHE A 214 22.42 20.07 14.12
CA PHE A 214 21.09 20.25 13.53
C PHE A 214 21.06 19.93 12.04
N ALA A 215 22.07 20.36 11.28
CA ALA A 215 22.20 20.07 9.85
C ALA A 215 22.34 18.57 9.58
N SER A 216 23.22 17.86 10.32
CA SER A 216 23.43 16.42 10.14
C SER A 216 22.23 15.59 10.58
N THR A 217 21.63 15.92 11.74
CA THR A 217 20.43 15.24 12.25
C THR A 217 19.26 15.42 11.29
N SER A 218 19.07 16.61 10.74
CA SER A 218 18.06 16.84 9.71
C SER A 218 18.35 16.01 8.46
N ASN A 219 19.58 16.04 7.95
CA ASN A 219 19.91 15.33 6.70
C ASN A 219 19.73 13.81 6.82
N VAL A 220 20.08 13.22 7.98
CA VAL A 220 19.74 11.82 8.31
C VAL A 220 18.23 11.60 8.26
N GLY A 221 17.45 12.43 8.96
CA GLY A 221 15.99 12.35 8.94
C GLY A 221 15.37 12.49 7.54
N LYS A 222 15.88 13.41 6.72
CA LYS A 222 15.44 13.62 5.33
C LYS A 222 15.74 12.42 4.44
N ASN A 223 16.94 11.83 4.52
CA ASN A 223 17.30 10.63 3.75
C ASN A 223 16.43 9.42 4.14
N ILE A 224 16.25 9.18 5.44
CA ILE A 224 15.34 8.15 5.98
C ILE A 224 13.91 8.34 5.45
N CYS A 225 13.40 9.57 5.47
CA CYS A 225 12.05 9.89 5.00
C CYS A 225 11.91 9.82 3.46
N TRP A 226 12.97 10.10 2.71
CA TRP A 226 12.99 9.94 1.25
C TRP A 226 12.91 8.47 0.86
N LEU A 227 13.69 7.61 1.54
CA LEU A 227 13.68 6.16 1.35
C LEU A 227 12.32 5.54 1.72
N ALA A 228 11.82 5.79 2.94
CA ALA A 228 10.49 5.32 3.37
C ALA A 228 9.37 5.83 2.43
N GLY A 229 9.45 7.10 2.02
CA GLY A 229 8.54 7.73 1.08
C GLY A 229 8.68 7.25 -0.37
N ALA A 230 9.72 6.48 -0.70
CA ALA A 230 9.90 5.79 -1.97
C ALA A 230 9.40 4.35 -1.90
N ALA A 231 9.80 3.59 -0.86
CA ALA A 231 9.38 2.20 -0.63
C ALA A 231 7.85 2.07 -0.59
N SER A 232 7.17 2.77 0.33
CA SER A 232 5.71 2.72 0.42
C SER A 232 5.00 3.20 -0.86
N ARG A 233 5.66 4.02 -1.70
CA ARG A 233 5.08 4.46 -2.98
C ARG A 233 5.02 3.34 -4.01
N ALA A 234 5.94 2.38 -4.00
CA ALA A 234 5.89 1.23 -4.89
C ALA A 234 4.61 0.41 -4.65
N GLN A 235 4.37 0.00 -3.41
CA GLN A 235 3.15 -0.70 -2.98
C GLN A 235 1.88 0.12 -3.23
N MET A 236 1.86 1.43 -2.91
CA MET A 236 0.73 2.31 -3.24
C MET A 236 0.47 2.41 -4.74
N THR A 237 1.49 2.27 -5.59
CA THR A 237 1.32 2.32 -7.05
C THR A 237 0.77 0.99 -7.60
N LYS A 238 1.11 -0.15 -6.97
CA LYS A 238 0.52 -1.48 -7.25
C LYS A 238 -1.01 -1.42 -7.17
N THR A 239 -1.59 -0.75 -6.17
CA THR A 239 -3.06 -0.67 -5.98
C THR A 239 -3.83 0.11 -7.04
N PHE A 240 -3.15 0.85 -7.94
CA PHE A 240 -3.79 1.60 -9.02
C PHE A 240 -3.76 0.87 -10.37
N ALA A 241 -2.99 -0.21 -10.51
CA ALA A 241 -2.89 -0.98 -11.74
C ALA A 241 -4.13 -1.86 -11.98
N LEU A 242 -4.53 -1.98 -13.26
CA LEU A 242 -5.64 -2.87 -13.69
C LEU A 242 -5.28 -3.75 -14.90
N ARG A 243 -4.15 -3.50 -15.57
CA ARG A 243 -3.77 -4.17 -16.84
C ARG A 243 -2.24 -4.33 -16.95
N ASP A 244 -1.62 -4.84 -15.88
CA ASP A 244 -0.15 -5.00 -15.71
C ASP A 244 0.69 -3.76 -16.04
N ASN A 245 0.06 -2.59 -15.92
CA ASN A 245 0.57 -1.29 -16.34
C ASN A 245 1.37 -0.56 -15.25
N LEU A 246 1.86 -1.30 -14.23
CA LEU A 246 2.57 -0.76 -13.07
C LEU A 246 3.79 0.10 -13.48
N GLY A 247 4.54 -0.33 -14.50
CA GLY A 247 5.69 0.44 -15.01
C GLY A 247 5.30 1.80 -15.61
N ASP A 248 4.20 1.86 -16.36
CA ASP A 248 3.68 3.11 -16.93
C ASP A 248 3.11 4.02 -15.83
N ILE A 249 2.31 3.49 -14.90
CA ILE A 249 1.79 4.29 -13.75
C ILE A 249 2.96 4.84 -12.93
N THR A 250 4.00 4.05 -12.67
CA THR A 250 5.21 4.49 -11.94
C THR A 250 5.95 5.58 -12.69
N GLY A 251 6.15 5.42 -14.01
CA GLY A 251 6.78 6.42 -14.87
C GLY A 251 5.99 7.74 -14.90
N LYS A 252 4.67 7.66 -15.08
CA LYS A 252 3.76 8.81 -15.08
C LYS A 252 3.73 9.51 -13.72
N SER A 253 3.67 8.77 -12.62
CA SER A 253 3.75 9.31 -11.26
C SER A 253 5.09 10.01 -10.99
N ARG A 254 6.20 9.50 -11.55
CA ARG A 254 7.51 10.18 -11.52
C ARG A 254 7.46 11.51 -12.27
N SER A 255 6.92 11.56 -13.49
CA SER A 255 6.77 12.80 -14.27
C SER A 255 5.86 13.82 -13.60
N GLN A 256 4.71 13.40 -13.04
CA GLN A 256 3.83 14.24 -12.24
C GLN A 256 4.56 14.83 -11.03
N GLY A 257 5.31 13.99 -10.30
CA GLY A 257 6.08 14.39 -9.12
C GLY A 257 7.22 15.37 -9.46
N THR A 258 7.87 15.20 -10.62
CA THR A 258 8.89 16.13 -11.12
C THR A 258 8.28 17.49 -11.48
N ALA A 259 7.15 17.51 -12.20
CA ALA A 259 6.48 18.76 -12.56
C ALA A 259 5.96 19.53 -11.32
N ALA A 260 5.39 18.82 -10.34
CA ALA A 260 5.01 19.39 -9.05
C ALA A 260 6.22 19.92 -8.26
N GLY A 261 7.34 19.18 -8.26
CA GLY A 261 8.59 19.59 -7.63
C GLY A 261 9.17 20.86 -8.26
N LEU A 262 9.25 20.94 -9.59
CA LEU A 262 9.72 22.13 -10.29
C LEU A 262 8.84 23.36 -10.00
N LEU A 263 7.51 23.20 -10.05
CA LEU A 263 6.56 24.26 -9.71
C LEU A 263 6.75 24.74 -8.26
N GLY A 264 6.83 23.81 -7.31
CA GLY A 264 7.04 24.14 -5.89
C GLY A 264 8.42 24.76 -5.61
N THR A 265 9.43 24.37 -6.38
CA THR A 265 10.78 24.95 -6.29
C THR A 265 10.78 26.39 -6.80
N GLY A 266 10.12 26.66 -7.94
CA GLY A 266 9.96 28.02 -8.46
C GLY A 266 9.18 28.94 -7.49
N ILE A 267 8.08 28.45 -6.91
CA ILE A 267 7.32 29.18 -5.87
C ILE A 267 8.20 29.41 -4.63
N GLY A 268 8.93 28.39 -4.18
CA GLY A 268 9.85 28.49 -3.05
C GLY A 268 10.95 29.53 -3.26
N ILE A 269 11.58 29.56 -4.44
CA ILE A 269 12.61 30.54 -4.80
C ILE A 269 12.01 31.95 -4.87
N ALA A 270 10.82 32.12 -5.44
CA ALA A 270 10.14 33.42 -5.50
C ALA A 270 9.86 33.98 -4.10
N ILE A 271 9.33 33.16 -3.18
CA ILE A 271 9.10 33.52 -1.78
C ILE A 271 10.44 33.81 -1.05
N SER A 272 11.46 32.98 -1.30
CA SER A 272 12.81 33.18 -0.74
C SER A 272 13.38 34.54 -1.13
N ALA A 273 13.24 34.92 -2.40
CA ALA A 273 13.73 36.18 -2.94
C ALA A 273 12.96 37.40 -2.43
N THR A 274 11.62 37.34 -2.32
CA THR A 274 10.84 38.46 -1.76
C THR A 274 11.13 38.67 -0.28
N ILE A 275 11.26 37.60 0.51
CA ILE A 275 11.69 37.69 1.92
C ILE A 275 13.07 38.34 2.03
N THR A 276 14.04 37.93 1.19
CA THR A 276 15.38 38.55 1.18
C THR A 276 15.32 40.03 0.81
N ALA A 277 14.54 40.41 -0.21
CA ALA A 277 14.39 41.82 -0.62
C ALA A 277 13.69 42.69 0.43
N MET A 278 12.75 42.13 1.20
CA MET A 278 12.08 42.83 2.32
C MET A 278 12.97 42.91 3.57
N SER A 279 13.95 42.02 3.73
CA SER A 279 14.82 41.93 4.91
C SER A 279 16.00 42.91 4.84
N SER A 280 15.74 44.20 4.60
CA SER A 280 16.75 45.26 4.52
C SER A 280 17.35 45.69 5.88
N VAL A 281 16.89 45.10 6.99
CA VAL A 281 17.35 45.38 8.35
C VAL A 281 18.39 44.33 8.79
N PRO A 282 19.63 44.72 9.15
CA PRO A 282 20.72 43.79 9.45
C PRO A 282 20.58 43.14 10.84
N SER A 283 19.63 42.21 10.98
CA SER A 283 19.42 41.45 12.21
C SER A 283 19.05 39.99 11.92
N VAL A 284 19.75 39.04 12.55
CA VAL A 284 19.66 37.60 12.28
C VAL A 284 18.25 37.02 12.46
N ILE A 285 17.48 37.59 13.39
CA ILE A 285 16.17 37.08 13.80
C ILE A 285 15.08 37.37 12.74
N GLN A 286 15.16 38.52 12.06
CA GLN A 286 14.13 38.97 11.11
C GLN A 286 13.93 38.04 9.90
N PRO A 287 14.96 37.65 9.11
CA PRO A 287 14.75 36.79 7.95
C PRO A 287 14.27 35.39 8.36
N VAL A 288 14.77 34.84 9.47
CA VAL A 288 14.36 33.52 9.98
C VAL A 288 12.88 33.49 10.34
N PHE A 289 12.37 34.55 11.00
CA PHE A 289 10.95 34.68 11.34
C PHE A 289 10.05 34.70 10.09
N HIS A 290 10.45 35.45 9.05
CA HIS A 290 9.69 35.53 7.79
C HIS A 290 9.70 34.21 7.02
N ILE A 291 10.85 33.50 6.97
CA ILE A 291 10.94 32.16 6.37
C ILE A 291 10.08 31.17 7.16
N PHE A 292 10.02 31.27 8.49
CA PHE A 292 9.17 30.42 9.33
C PHE A 292 7.67 30.65 9.09
N LEU A 293 7.25 31.92 9.03
CA LEU A 293 5.87 32.32 8.74
C LEU A 293 5.42 31.84 7.34
N ALA A 294 6.32 31.84 6.36
CA ALA A 294 6.07 31.26 5.04
C ALA A 294 6.09 29.72 5.03
N PHE A 295 6.98 29.07 5.79
CA PHE A 295 7.13 27.62 5.85
C PHE A 295 5.89 26.93 6.43
N LEU A 296 5.35 27.45 7.54
CA LEU A 296 4.28 26.82 8.31
C LEU A 296 3.01 26.48 7.49
N PRO A 297 2.39 27.39 6.71
CA PRO A 297 1.19 27.06 5.92
C PRO A 297 1.47 26.03 4.82
N PHE A 298 2.63 26.07 4.15
CA PHE A 298 3.01 25.05 3.17
C PHE A 298 3.33 23.70 3.82
N SER A 299 3.87 23.68 5.04
CA SER A 299 4.12 22.46 5.82
C SER A 299 2.80 21.78 6.22
N LEU A 300 1.84 22.55 6.75
CA LEU A 300 0.50 22.06 7.06
C LEU A 300 -0.24 21.57 5.80
N LEU A 301 -0.16 22.31 4.69
CA LEU A 301 -0.72 21.89 3.40
C LEU A 301 -0.07 20.61 2.88
N ASN A 302 1.25 20.45 3.03
CA ASN A 302 1.98 19.25 2.64
C ASN A 302 1.52 18.01 3.43
N ILE A 303 1.39 18.13 4.76
CA ILE A 303 0.90 17.05 5.64
C ILE A 303 -0.57 16.73 5.36
N TYR A 304 -1.43 17.75 5.22
CA TYR A 304 -2.84 17.58 4.87
C TYR A 304 -3.01 16.90 3.50
N ALA A 305 -2.25 17.32 2.50
CA ALA A 305 -2.29 16.71 1.17
C ALA A 305 -1.76 15.26 1.17
N ALA A 306 -0.79 14.91 2.02
CA ALA A 306 -0.41 13.51 2.23
C ALA A 306 -1.57 12.70 2.83
N TYR A 307 -2.20 13.19 3.91
CA TYR A 307 -3.38 12.56 4.51
C TYR A 307 -4.49 12.34 3.47
N ARG A 308 -4.86 13.39 2.72
CA ARG A 308 -5.87 13.29 1.65
C ARG A 308 -5.46 12.32 0.55
N SER A 309 -4.20 12.31 0.10
CA SER A 309 -3.75 11.34 -0.92
C SER A 309 -3.90 9.89 -0.43
N ASN A 310 -3.53 9.61 0.83
CA ASN A 310 -3.63 8.28 1.42
C ASN A 310 -5.08 7.77 1.55
N THR A 311 -6.08 8.65 1.65
CA THR A 311 -7.50 8.22 1.67
C THR A 311 -8.01 7.65 0.34
N TYR A 312 -7.29 7.85 -0.78
CA TYR A 312 -7.68 7.35 -2.11
C TYR A 312 -6.91 6.08 -2.55
N VAL A 313 -6.03 5.55 -1.71
CA VAL A 313 -5.33 4.26 -1.93
C VAL A 313 -6.15 3.15 -1.29
N THR A 314 -6.30 1.98 -1.94
CA THR A 314 -7.04 0.82 -1.40
C THR A 314 -6.17 -0.43 -1.45
N ASN A 315 -5.66 -0.89 -0.31
CA ASN A 315 -4.73 -2.02 -0.24
C ASN A 315 -5.48 -3.35 -0.04
N SER A 316 -5.32 -4.31 -0.95
CA SER A 316 -5.94 -5.65 -0.91
C SER A 316 -5.21 -6.67 -0.03
N THR A 317 -3.98 -6.39 0.42
CA THR A 317 -3.22 -7.30 1.30
C THR A 317 -3.87 -7.44 2.68
N LEU A 318 -3.50 -8.48 3.41
CA LEU A 318 -3.95 -8.68 4.79
C LEU A 318 -2.85 -8.26 5.76
N ASN A 319 -3.18 -7.40 6.72
CA ASN A 319 -2.37 -7.09 7.89
C ASN A 319 -3.25 -7.16 9.15
N ILE A 320 -2.66 -7.09 10.34
CA ILE A 320 -3.37 -7.26 11.63
C ILE A 320 -4.65 -6.41 11.66
N GLN A 321 -4.53 -5.11 11.40
CA GLN A 321 -5.65 -4.16 11.41
C GLN A 321 -6.77 -4.51 10.43
N ARG A 322 -6.43 -4.79 9.15
CA ARG A 322 -7.42 -5.08 8.12
C ARG A 322 -8.10 -6.44 8.38
N THR A 323 -7.33 -7.41 8.85
CA THR A 323 -7.79 -8.78 9.12
C THR A 323 -8.71 -8.84 10.34
N GLU A 324 -8.38 -8.15 11.45
CA GLU A 324 -9.31 -8.00 12.58
C GLU A 324 -10.63 -7.33 12.17
N MET A 325 -10.59 -6.30 11.32
CA MET A 325 -11.80 -5.62 10.83
C MET A 325 -12.67 -6.47 9.89
N ILE A 326 -12.08 -7.47 9.21
CA ILE A 326 -12.81 -8.46 8.40
C ILE A 326 -13.40 -9.56 9.30
N LEU A 327 -12.59 -10.09 10.23
CA LEU A 327 -12.96 -11.25 11.03
C LEU A 327 -13.94 -10.94 12.15
N TYR A 328 -13.85 -9.78 12.81
CA TYR A 328 -14.75 -9.44 13.91
C TYR A 328 -16.25 -9.55 13.57
N PRO A 329 -16.78 -8.98 12.47
CA PRO A 329 -18.19 -9.19 12.09
C PRO A 329 -18.50 -10.64 11.66
N PHE A 330 -17.54 -11.33 11.05
CA PHE A 330 -17.69 -12.71 10.57
C PHE A 330 -17.79 -13.71 11.74
N VAL A 331 -16.81 -13.67 12.64
CA VAL A 331 -16.75 -14.41 13.91
C VAL A 331 -18.01 -14.17 14.74
N LYS A 332 -18.43 -12.90 14.87
CA LYS A 332 -19.60 -12.50 15.64
C LYS A 332 -20.87 -13.20 15.17
N GLU A 333 -21.12 -13.24 13.86
CA GLU A 333 -22.36 -13.82 13.33
C GLU A 333 -22.34 -15.36 13.43
N ILE A 334 -21.19 -15.99 13.16
CA ILE A 334 -21.04 -17.45 13.29
C ILE A 334 -21.21 -17.91 14.74
N LEU A 335 -20.65 -17.19 15.72
CA LEU A 335 -20.79 -17.58 17.13
C LEU A 335 -22.21 -17.38 17.66
N LYS A 336 -22.94 -16.34 17.21
CA LYS A 336 -24.39 -16.20 17.48
C LYS A 336 -25.19 -17.37 16.93
N ASP A 337 -24.98 -17.73 15.67
CA ASP A 337 -25.69 -18.81 14.96
C ASP A 337 -25.55 -20.15 15.70
N ASN A 338 -24.32 -20.46 16.15
CA ASN A 338 -24.03 -21.64 16.98
C ASN A 338 -24.69 -21.59 18.37
N VAL A 339 -24.94 -20.42 18.96
CA VAL A 339 -25.66 -20.27 20.24
C VAL A 339 -27.18 -20.44 20.03
N LEU A 340 -27.74 -19.88 18.96
CA LEU A 340 -29.16 -20.04 18.63
C LEU A 340 -29.50 -21.52 18.41
N HIS A 341 -28.74 -22.23 17.58
CA HIS A 341 -28.95 -23.66 17.33
C HIS A 341 -28.78 -24.53 18.58
N LYS A 342 -27.87 -24.19 19.51
CA LYS A 342 -27.78 -24.88 20.82
C LYS A 342 -29.07 -24.71 21.63
N ASN A 343 -29.62 -23.50 21.68
CA ASN A 343 -30.83 -23.21 22.45
C ASN A 343 -32.07 -23.89 21.84
N GLU A 344 -32.17 -23.92 20.50
CA GLU A 344 -33.23 -24.65 19.78
C GLU A 344 -33.17 -26.17 20.08
N GLN A 345 -31.98 -26.77 19.99
CA GLN A 345 -31.77 -28.20 20.29
C GLN A 345 -31.99 -28.56 21.77
N GLY A 346 -31.69 -27.64 22.69
CA GLY A 346 -31.97 -27.82 24.12
C GLY A 346 -33.46 -27.73 24.47
N THR A 347 -34.28 -27.13 23.60
CA THR A 347 -35.72 -26.88 23.87
C THR A 347 -36.63 -27.87 23.15
N ASN A 348 -36.24 -28.40 21.98
CA ASN A 348 -37.09 -29.24 21.12
C ASN A 348 -36.47 -30.63 20.86
N GLN A 349 -36.77 -31.62 21.70
CA GLN A 349 -36.49 -33.04 21.39
C GLN A 349 -37.51 -33.67 20.40
N SER A 350 -38.51 -32.91 19.93
CA SER A 350 -39.59 -33.43 19.10
C SER A 350 -39.99 -32.49 17.96
N ASN A 351 -39.16 -32.42 16.91
CA ASN A 351 -39.59 -32.30 15.50
C ASN A 351 -38.37 -32.25 14.55
N GLU A 352 -38.19 -33.25 13.70
CA GLU A 352 -37.21 -33.17 12.60
C GLU A 352 -37.69 -32.24 11.48
N LYS A 353 -37.31 -30.96 11.56
CA LYS A 353 -37.11 -30.12 10.37
C LYS A 353 -35.67 -29.66 10.33
N ARG A 354 -34.92 -30.11 9.33
CA ARG A 354 -33.56 -29.63 9.07
C ARG A 354 -33.61 -28.17 8.64
N GLN A 355 -33.39 -27.24 9.56
CA GLN A 355 -32.83 -25.94 9.20
C GLN A 355 -31.44 -26.21 8.60
N GLU A 356 -31.21 -25.73 7.37
CA GLU A 356 -29.89 -25.84 6.76
C GLU A 356 -28.89 -24.95 7.50
N PRO A 357 -27.64 -25.40 7.74
CA PRO A 357 -26.64 -24.56 8.38
C PRO A 357 -26.35 -23.33 7.53
N LEU A 358 -26.12 -22.18 8.19
CA LEU A 358 -25.98 -20.85 7.61
C LEU A 358 -25.25 -20.87 6.25
N SER A 359 -26.03 -20.72 5.17
CA SER A 359 -25.57 -21.12 3.84
C SER A 359 -24.36 -20.30 3.38
N SER A 360 -23.43 -20.97 2.68
CA SER A 360 -22.11 -20.37 2.35
C SER A 360 -22.21 -19.06 1.55
N GLU A 361 -23.34 -18.82 0.88
CA GLU A 361 -23.67 -17.57 0.19
C GLU A 361 -23.87 -16.38 1.15
N LEU A 362 -24.55 -16.59 2.29
CA LEU A 362 -24.74 -15.56 3.32
C LEU A 362 -23.39 -15.18 3.94
N LEU A 363 -22.56 -16.17 4.27
CA LEU A 363 -21.21 -15.96 4.82
C LEU A 363 -20.29 -15.13 3.89
N LYS A 364 -20.34 -15.35 2.56
CA LYS A 364 -19.60 -14.53 1.56
C LYS A 364 -20.01 -13.05 1.60
N ASN A 365 -21.26 -12.75 1.94
CA ASN A 365 -21.78 -11.38 1.93
C ASN A 365 -21.32 -10.56 3.14
N ILE A 366 -21.09 -11.19 4.29
CA ILE A 366 -20.60 -10.54 5.53
C ILE A 366 -19.21 -9.93 5.35
N ILE A 367 -18.34 -10.56 4.56
CA ILE A 367 -16.93 -10.17 4.40
C ILE A 367 -16.84 -8.84 3.64
N PRO A 368 -16.28 -7.77 4.24
CA PRO A 368 -16.25 -6.44 3.62
C PRO A 368 -15.25 -6.37 2.47
N SER A 369 -15.48 -5.47 1.51
CA SER A 369 -14.51 -5.22 0.43
C SER A 369 -13.27 -4.45 0.93
N PRO A 370 -12.13 -4.55 0.22
CA PRO A 370 -10.96 -3.70 0.49
C PRO A 370 -11.26 -2.20 0.49
N LYS A 371 -12.29 -1.74 -0.23
CA LYS A 371 -12.69 -0.34 -0.25
C LYS A 371 -13.47 0.07 1.01
N GLU A 372 -14.33 -0.79 1.55
CA GLU A 372 -15.02 -0.55 2.83
C GLU A 372 -14.04 -0.51 4.00
N ILE A 373 -13.10 -1.45 4.05
CA ILE A 373 -12.04 -1.46 5.07
C ILE A 373 -11.11 -0.25 4.93
N SER A 374 -10.74 0.13 3.71
CA SER A 374 -9.93 1.32 3.43
C SER A 374 -10.59 2.65 3.85
N LEU A 375 -11.89 2.68 4.13
CA LEU A 375 -12.60 3.85 4.69
C LEU A 375 -12.60 3.84 6.22
N ARG A 376 -12.31 2.70 6.87
CA ARG A 376 -12.32 2.50 8.33
C ARG A 376 -10.92 2.39 8.93
N GLU A 377 -9.89 2.06 8.14
CA GLU A 377 -8.52 1.86 8.63
C GLU A 377 -7.84 3.17 9.10
N THR A 378 -6.98 3.06 10.11
CA THR A 378 -6.38 4.19 10.83
C THR A 378 -4.86 4.25 10.67
N PHE A 379 -4.41 4.95 9.63
CA PHE A 379 -2.98 5.09 9.31
C PHE A 379 -2.27 6.25 10.03
N VAL A 380 -3.00 7.16 10.70
CA VAL A 380 -2.42 8.34 11.38
C VAL A 380 -2.04 8.05 12.84
N ARG A 381 -2.90 7.35 13.58
CA ARG A 381 -2.68 6.95 14.98
C ARG A 381 -2.22 5.49 15.06
N LYS A 382 -1.78 5.02 16.24
CA LYS A 382 -1.62 3.59 16.52
C LYS A 382 -2.99 2.90 16.33
N TYR A 383 -2.99 1.68 15.78
CA TYR A 383 -4.20 0.86 15.76
C TYR A 383 -4.45 0.28 17.15
N ASN A 384 -5.70 0.31 17.58
CA ASN A 384 -6.17 -0.40 18.75
C ASN A 384 -7.09 -1.52 18.27
N SER A 385 -6.84 -2.74 18.74
CA SER A 385 -7.61 -3.94 18.41
C SER A 385 -9.12 -3.74 18.63
N VAL A 386 -9.95 -4.36 17.79
CA VAL A 386 -11.41 -4.39 17.99
C VAL A 386 -11.81 -5.32 19.14
N PHE A 387 -11.04 -6.39 19.33
CA PHE A 387 -11.09 -7.30 20.48
C PHE A 387 -10.45 -6.63 21.71
N ARG A 388 -10.98 -6.90 22.90
CA ARG A 388 -10.42 -6.52 24.21
C ARG A 388 -9.22 -7.39 24.58
N VAL A 389 -9.28 -8.70 24.33
CA VAL A 389 -8.21 -9.65 24.68
C VAL A 389 -7.01 -9.41 23.75
N PRO A 390 -5.78 -9.19 24.28
CA PRO A 390 -4.58 -9.05 23.45
C PRO A 390 -4.25 -10.35 22.71
N LEU A 391 -3.71 -10.20 21.50
CA LEU A 391 -3.10 -11.28 20.74
C LEU A 391 -1.60 -10.98 20.58
N VAL A 392 -0.76 -11.96 20.90
CA VAL A 392 0.69 -11.94 20.70
C VAL A 392 1.03 -13.05 19.70
N MET A 393 1.68 -12.71 18.59
CA MET A 393 2.07 -13.68 17.57
C MET A 393 3.57 -13.95 17.63
N GLU A 394 3.94 -15.22 17.46
CA GLU A 394 5.31 -15.74 17.42
C GLU A 394 6.23 -15.20 18.54
N PRO A 395 5.81 -15.15 19.83
CA PRO A 395 6.71 -14.73 20.90
C PRO A 395 7.74 -15.81 21.23
N THR A 396 8.90 -15.42 21.78
CA THR A 396 9.96 -16.38 22.16
C THR A 396 9.48 -17.37 23.23
N LEU A 397 9.53 -18.67 22.94
CA LEU A 397 9.11 -19.76 23.85
C LEU A 397 9.76 -19.69 25.24
N GLN A 398 10.97 -19.15 25.36
CA GLN A 398 11.70 -19.03 26.64
C GLN A 398 10.96 -18.27 27.74
N HIS A 399 9.97 -17.44 27.40
CA HIS A 399 9.11 -16.75 28.38
C HIS A 399 7.97 -17.61 28.93
N TYR A 400 7.55 -18.65 28.20
CA TYR A 400 6.44 -19.55 28.59
C TYR A 400 6.91 -20.94 29.01
N ALA A 401 8.16 -21.30 28.68
CA ALA A 401 8.80 -22.56 29.05
C ALA A 401 9.48 -22.52 30.44
N ARG A 402 9.34 -21.41 31.17
CA ARG A 402 9.72 -21.31 32.58
C ARG A 402 8.45 -21.25 33.42
N ASP A 403 8.52 -21.87 34.59
CA ASP A 403 7.52 -21.75 35.65
C ASP A 403 6.10 -22.24 35.25
N GLU A 404 5.05 -21.52 35.66
CA GLU A 404 3.65 -21.98 35.80
C GLU A 404 2.97 -22.45 34.52
N TYR A 405 3.46 -22.00 33.36
CA TYR A 405 2.84 -22.22 32.04
C TYR A 405 3.40 -23.43 31.30
N ALA A 406 4.44 -24.08 31.84
CA ALA A 406 5.13 -25.18 31.18
C ALA A 406 4.20 -26.34 30.77
N ASP A 407 3.29 -26.78 31.64
CA ASP A 407 2.31 -27.84 31.31
C ASP A 407 1.23 -27.41 30.31
N ALA A 408 0.84 -26.13 30.34
CA ALA A 408 -0.15 -25.59 29.42
C ALA A 408 0.45 -25.39 28.02
N LEU A 409 1.69 -24.90 27.95
CA LEU A 409 2.50 -24.82 26.74
C LEU A 409 2.79 -26.22 26.17
N LYS A 410 3.20 -27.16 27.03
CA LYS A 410 3.40 -28.57 26.68
C LYS A 410 2.11 -29.18 26.13
N SER A 411 0.96 -28.92 26.74
CA SER A 411 -0.34 -29.36 26.20
C SER A 411 -0.62 -28.73 24.83
N ALA A 412 -0.44 -27.41 24.68
CA ALA A 412 -0.68 -26.70 23.42
C ALA A 412 0.26 -27.11 22.27
N ILE A 413 1.43 -27.68 22.57
CA ILE A 413 2.40 -28.20 21.58
C ILE A 413 2.24 -29.72 21.37
N GLN A 414 2.00 -30.50 22.42
CA GLN A 414 1.89 -31.98 22.39
C GLN A 414 0.43 -32.48 22.34
N HIS A 415 -0.50 -31.74 21.73
CA HIS A 415 -1.91 -32.15 21.65
C HIS A 415 -2.17 -33.23 20.58
N GLU A 416 -1.53 -34.39 20.74
CA GLU A 416 -1.90 -35.63 20.06
C GLU A 416 -3.42 -35.86 20.21
N GLY A 417 -4.14 -35.90 19.08
CA GLY A 417 -5.60 -36.01 19.04
C GLY A 417 -6.38 -34.71 18.76
N PHE A 418 -5.73 -33.54 18.69
CA PHE A 418 -6.29 -32.33 18.09
C PHE A 418 -5.22 -31.63 17.23
N LEU A 419 -5.44 -31.56 15.91
CA LEU A 419 -4.57 -30.95 14.89
C LEU A 419 -3.36 -31.76 14.38
N HIS A 420 -3.65 -32.80 13.60
CA HIS A 420 -2.96 -32.97 12.31
C HIS A 420 -4.00 -32.72 11.22
N PRO A 421 -3.75 -31.88 10.18
CA PRO A 421 -2.45 -31.47 9.66
C PRO A 421 -2.29 -29.92 9.61
N GLU A 422 -2.35 -29.21 10.75
CA GLU A 422 -2.35 -27.74 10.75
C GLU A 422 -1.07 -27.14 11.32
N GLU A 423 -0.58 -26.09 10.67
CA GLU A 423 0.75 -25.51 10.88
C GLU A 423 0.73 -24.33 11.89
N TYR A 424 -0.17 -24.33 12.88
CA TYR A 424 -0.27 -23.28 13.91
C TYR A 424 -0.68 -23.81 15.29
N PHE A 425 -0.30 -23.07 16.33
CA PHE A 425 -0.46 -23.45 17.74
C PHE A 425 -1.01 -22.26 18.55
N ILE A 426 -2.01 -22.50 19.41
CA ILE A 426 -2.63 -21.46 20.25
C ILE A 426 -2.56 -21.85 21.73
N LEU A 427 -2.09 -20.91 22.56
CA LEU A 427 -2.15 -20.98 24.02
C LEU A 427 -2.81 -19.71 24.57
N HIS A 428 -3.82 -19.91 25.41
CA HIS A 428 -4.35 -18.85 26.29
C HIS A 428 -3.50 -18.76 27.55
N VAL A 429 -3.23 -17.54 28.01
CA VAL A 429 -2.42 -17.26 29.19
C VAL A 429 -3.26 -16.40 30.14
N PRO A 430 -3.65 -16.91 31.33
CA PRO A 430 -4.55 -16.21 32.24
C PRO A 430 -3.88 -15.07 33.02
N GLU A 431 -2.57 -15.13 33.25
CA GLU A 431 -1.80 -14.06 33.88
C GLU A 431 -0.38 -14.03 33.31
N HIS A 432 0.17 -12.85 33.02
CA HIS A 432 1.58 -12.72 32.64
C HIS A 432 2.16 -11.33 32.92
N HIS A 433 3.34 -11.32 33.56
CA HIS A 433 4.14 -10.14 33.92
C HIS A 433 4.61 -9.27 32.72
N LEU A 434 4.31 -9.65 31.47
CA LEU A 434 4.71 -8.90 30.28
C LEU A 434 3.86 -7.63 30.07
N PHE A 435 2.63 -7.58 30.58
CA PHE A 435 1.69 -6.49 30.31
C PHE A 435 1.74 -5.34 31.33
N GLU A 436 2.32 -5.52 32.52
CA GLU A 436 2.46 -4.45 33.53
C GLU A 436 3.24 -3.24 33.00
N LYS A 437 4.30 -3.48 32.21
CA LYS A 437 5.19 -2.43 31.68
C LYS A 437 4.58 -1.60 30.53
N PHE A 438 3.40 -1.96 30.03
CA PHE A 438 2.72 -1.25 28.94
C PHE A 438 1.51 -0.41 29.39
N TYR A 439 1.19 -0.38 30.69
CA TYR A 439 -0.05 0.20 31.22
C TYR A 439 0.16 1.27 32.30
N THR A 440 0.68 2.44 31.90
CA THR A 440 0.47 3.66 32.70
C THR A 440 -0.95 4.20 32.43
N PRO A 441 -1.86 4.25 33.42
CA PRO A 441 -3.21 4.77 33.21
C PRO A 441 -3.17 6.29 32.92
N PRO A 442 -3.99 6.80 31.98
CA PRO A 442 -4.03 8.23 31.69
C PRO A 442 -4.65 8.99 32.87
N GLN A 443 -3.86 9.82 33.54
CA GLN A 443 -4.36 10.75 34.53
C GLN A 443 -5.31 11.76 33.86
N SER A 444 -6.58 11.71 34.27
CA SER A 444 -7.64 12.63 33.81
C SER A 444 -7.65 13.91 34.68
N PRO A 445 -8.31 15.03 34.30
CA PRO A 445 -9.51 15.07 33.46
C PRO A 445 -9.53 16.11 32.31
N SER A 446 -10.23 15.78 31.23
CA SER A 446 -10.88 16.76 30.37
C SER A 446 -12.13 16.17 29.72
N LYS A 447 -13.21 16.97 29.59
CA LYS A 447 -14.54 16.49 29.19
C LYS A 447 -14.63 16.36 27.67
N SER A 448 -14.92 15.15 27.16
CA SER A 448 -15.20 14.90 25.75
C SER A 448 -16.21 13.76 25.57
N PHE A 449 -17.01 13.79 24.51
CA PHE A 449 -18.23 12.99 24.32
C PHE A 449 -17.99 11.53 23.89
N PHE A 450 -17.20 10.78 24.66
CA PHE A 450 -17.14 9.32 24.56
C PHE A 450 -17.44 8.71 25.94
N ARG A 451 -18.31 7.70 25.98
CA ARG A 451 -18.61 6.96 27.21
C ARG A 451 -17.29 6.40 27.77
N PRO A 452 -16.96 6.61 29.06
CA PRO A 452 -15.84 5.90 29.66
C PRO A 452 -16.11 4.40 29.55
N ARG A 453 -15.15 3.62 29.04
CA ARG A 453 -15.20 2.15 29.19
C ARG A 453 -15.10 1.87 30.68
N ILE A 454 -16.19 1.38 31.27
CA ILE A 454 -16.20 0.90 32.65
C ILE A 454 -15.16 -0.22 32.74
N LEU A 455 -14.18 -0.04 33.64
CA LEU A 455 -13.14 -1.01 33.90
C LEU A 455 -13.76 -2.19 34.65
N LEU A 456 -13.93 -3.32 33.97
CA LEU A 456 -14.23 -4.61 34.59
C LEU A 456 -12.92 -5.29 35.01
N PRO A 457 -12.91 -6.01 36.16
CA PRO A 457 -11.71 -6.69 36.64
C PRO A 457 -11.42 -7.95 35.82
N GLY A 458 -10.49 -7.85 34.86
CA GLY A 458 -10.05 -8.98 34.02
C GLY A 458 -8.74 -8.70 33.27
N HIS A 459 -7.91 -7.80 33.80
CA HIS A 459 -6.94 -7.04 33.01
C HIS A 459 -5.57 -7.73 32.78
N LYS A 460 -5.49 -9.06 32.92
CA LYS A 460 -4.22 -9.82 32.90
C LYS A 460 -4.12 -10.97 31.89
N GLN A 461 -5.20 -11.32 31.18
CA GLN A 461 -5.21 -12.43 30.22
C GLN A 461 -4.75 -12.00 28.82
N HIS A 462 -4.05 -12.88 28.09
CA HIS A 462 -3.77 -12.72 26.66
C HIS A 462 -3.79 -14.07 25.91
N ILE A 463 -3.84 -14.00 24.58
CA ILE A 463 -3.69 -15.18 23.72
C ILE A 463 -2.37 -15.10 22.96
N THR A 464 -1.69 -16.24 22.86
CA THR A 464 -0.48 -16.46 22.08
C THR A 464 -0.77 -17.37 20.89
N LEU A 465 -0.15 -17.07 19.74
CA LEU A 465 -0.31 -17.80 18.49
C LEU A 465 1.07 -17.97 17.84
N TRP A 466 1.51 -19.22 17.65
CA TRP A 466 2.70 -19.54 16.87
C TRP A 466 2.34 -20.20 15.56
N TYR A 467 3.27 -20.14 14.61
CA TYR A 467 3.20 -20.86 13.35
C TYR A 467 4.40 -21.80 13.25
N SER A 468 4.20 -22.93 12.58
CA SER A 468 5.30 -23.81 12.15
C SER A 468 6.11 -23.13 11.04
N VAL A 469 7.39 -23.51 10.90
CA VAL A 469 8.25 -23.07 9.78
C VAL A 469 7.60 -23.40 8.42
N ASN A 470 6.87 -24.50 8.32
CA ASN A 470 6.20 -24.93 7.08
C ASN A 470 4.88 -24.17 6.79
N ALA A 471 4.38 -23.35 7.72
CA ALA A 471 3.09 -22.67 7.60
C ALA A 471 3.01 -21.74 6.37
N LYS A 472 2.05 -22.03 5.48
CA LYS A 472 1.75 -21.25 4.28
C LYS A 472 0.77 -20.13 4.65
N SER A 473 0.56 -19.20 3.72
CA SER A 473 -0.34 -18.06 3.93
C SER A 473 -1.76 -18.47 4.33
N ILE A 474 -2.28 -19.59 3.81
CA ILE A 474 -3.58 -20.14 4.21
C ILE A 474 -3.62 -20.53 5.69
N ASP A 475 -2.59 -21.22 6.19
CA ASP A 475 -2.49 -21.67 7.59
C ASP A 475 -2.32 -20.48 8.53
N VAL A 476 -1.58 -19.46 8.07
CA VAL A 476 -1.39 -18.19 8.78
C VAL A 476 -2.71 -17.44 8.95
N ILE A 477 -3.55 -17.35 7.91
CA ILE A 477 -4.92 -16.78 8.02
C ILE A 477 -5.79 -17.65 8.94
N LYS A 478 -5.71 -18.99 8.84
CA LYS A 478 -6.55 -19.92 9.61
C LYS A 478 -6.28 -19.82 11.11
N GLY A 479 -5.02 -19.85 11.54
CA GLY A 479 -4.64 -19.64 12.93
C GLY A 479 -5.01 -18.27 13.47
N PHE A 480 -4.91 -17.21 12.65
CA PHE A 480 -5.36 -15.86 13.05
C PHE A 480 -6.88 -15.78 13.18
N PHE A 481 -7.63 -16.51 12.35
CA PHE A 481 -9.09 -16.65 12.47
C PHE A 481 -9.49 -17.43 13.72
N HIS A 482 -8.81 -18.53 14.06
CA HIS A 482 -9.05 -19.25 15.31
C HIS A 482 -8.73 -18.40 16.54
N ALA A 483 -7.62 -17.65 16.54
CA ALA A 483 -7.32 -16.69 17.58
C ALA A 483 -8.40 -15.59 17.71
N CYS A 484 -8.93 -15.07 16.60
CA CYS A 484 -10.05 -14.12 16.63
C CYS A 484 -11.36 -14.74 17.16
N ALA A 485 -11.65 -15.99 16.83
CA ALA A 485 -12.81 -16.73 17.35
C ALA A 485 -12.70 -16.96 18.87
N LEU A 486 -11.53 -17.36 19.35
CA LEU A 486 -11.24 -17.55 20.77
C LEU A 486 -11.31 -16.24 21.56
N ARG A 487 -10.74 -15.15 21.02
CA ARG A 487 -10.85 -13.79 21.61
C ARG A 487 -12.30 -13.34 21.72
N TYR A 488 -13.11 -13.54 20.67
CA TYR A 488 -14.53 -13.17 20.72
C TYR A 488 -15.30 -13.98 21.77
N ALA A 489 -15.07 -15.29 21.85
CA ALA A 489 -15.72 -16.16 22.84
C ALA A 489 -15.42 -15.69 24.28
N ILE A 490 -14.14 -15.56 24.63
CA ILE A 490 -13.71 -15.11 25.97
C ILE A 490 -14.23 -13.69 26.32
N GLU A 491 -14.56 -12.86 25.32
CA GLU A 491 -15.11 -11.52 25.54
C GLU A 491 -16.64 -11.44 25.72
N HIS A 492 -17.38 -12.50 25.41
CA HIS A 492 -18.85 -12.51 25.37
C HIS A 492 -19.50 -13.70 26.07
N ASP A 493 -18.72 -14.64 26.62
CA ASP A 493 -19.20 -15.82 27.30
C ASP A 493 -19.01 -15.64 28.83
N ASP A 494 -20.10 -15.44 29.58
CA ASP A 494 -20.10 -15.28 31.05
C ASP A 494 -19.77 -16.61 31.80
N MET A 495 -19.04 -17.52 31.14
CA MET A 495 -18.92 -18.95 31.49
C MET A 495 -17.49 -19.43 31.76
N ILE A 496 -16.47 -18.56 31.72
CA ILE A 496 -15.09 -18.93 32.09
C ILE A 496 -14.61 -18.16 33.34
N PRO A 497 -14.89 -18.68 34.54
CA PRO A 497 -14.16 -18.31 35.75
C PRO A 497 -12.65 -18.53 35.59
N PHE A 498 -11.85 -17.72 36.28
CA PHE A 498 -10.40 -17.59 36.08
C PHE A 498 -9.59 -18.89 36.29
N ASP A 499 -10.08 -19.83 37.12
CA ASP A 499 -9.34 -21.02 37.57
C ASP A 499 -9.46 -22.26 36.66
N GLU A 500 -10.43 -22.34 35.76
CA GLU A 500 -10.77 -23.61 35.09
C GLU A 500 -10.04 -23.81 33.74
N ARG A 501 -8.82 -24.37 33.82
CA ARG A 501 -8.03 -24.84 32.65
C ARG A 501 -8.86 -25.67 31.66
N GLU A 502 -9.76 -26.52 32.17
CA GLU A 502 -10.62 -27.37 31.32
C GLU A 502 -11.63 -26.55 30.49
N LYS A 503 -12.26 -25.52 31.05
CA LYS A 503 -13.16 -24.61 30.31
C LYS A 503 -12.43 -23.86 29.20
N ILE A 504 -11.19 -23.43 29.45
CA ILE A 504 -10.32 -22.81 28.44
C ILE A 504 -10.02 -23.80 27.30
N LEU A 505 -9.70 -25.06 27.61
CA LEU A 505 -9.52 -26.12 26.60
C LEU A 505 -10.81 -26.42 25.84
N MET A 506 -11.98 -26.42 26.49
CA MET A 506 -13.28 -26.55 25.82
C MET A 506 -13.58 -25.35 24.90
N ALA A 507 -13.20 -24.12 25.29
CA ALA A 507 -13.32 -22.93 24.45
C ALA A 507 -12.42 -23.01 23.21
N ILE A 508 -11.15 -23.44 23.36
CA ILE A 508 -10.23 -23.68 22.24
C ILE A 508 -10.78 -24.75 21.29
N ARG A 509 -11.21 -25.90 21.81
CA ARG A 509 -11.74 -27.02 21.01
C ARG A 509 -13.07 -26.69 20.30
N SER A 510 -13.96 -25.94 20.95
CA SER A 510 -15.24 -25.54 20.35
C SER A 510 -15.06 -24.46 19.29
N THR A 511 -14.23 -23.44 19.54
CA THR A 511 -13.91 -22.41 18.53
C THR A 511 -13.16 -23.00 17.33
N HIS A 512 -12.27 -23.98 17.52
CA HIS A 512 -11.64 -24.72 16.41
C HIS A 512 -12.69 -25.44 15.54
N ARG A 513 -13.61 -26.22 16.15
CA ARG A 513 -14.69 -26.91 15.41
C ARG A 513 -15.60 -25.95 14.63
N ILE A 514 -15.73 -24.70 15.10
CA ILE A 514 -16.48 -23.63 14.43
C ILE A 514 -15.67 -23.01 13.29
N VAL A 515 -14.36 -22.84 13.46
CA VAL A 515 -13.42 -22.45 12.40
C VAL A 515 -13.47 -23.44 11.24
N GLU A 516 -13.37 -24.75 11.49
CA GLU A 516 -13.41 -25.76 10.43
C GLU A 516 -14.68 -25.69 9.57
N LYS A 517 -15.85 -25.64 10.22
CA LYS A 517 -17.14 -25.56 9.54
C LYS A 517 -17.30 -24.29 8.70
N SER A 518 -16.64 -23.20 9.08
CA SER A 518 -16.79 -21.89 8.43
C SER A 518 -15.61 -21.48 7.54
N TRP A 519 -14.49 -22.21 7.58
CA TRP A 519 -13.25 -21.91 6.86
C TRP A 519 -13.45 -21.78 5.36
N ALA A 520 -14.18 -22.72 4.75
CA ALA A 520 -14.52 -22.65 3.33
C ALA A 520 -15.38 -21.43 2.97
N GLY A 521 -16.24 -20.96 3.88
CA GLY A 521 -17.00 -19.72 3.71
C GLY A 521 -16.10 -18.48 3.76
N LEU A 522 -15.17 -18.45 4.72
CA LEU A 522 -14.19 -17.36 4.87
C LEU A 522 -13.30 -17.23 3.65
N LEU A 523 -12.65 -18.32 3.25
CA LEU A 523 -11.66 -18.33 2.16
C LEU A 523 -12.31 -17.96 0.82
N ASN A 524 -13.47 -18.54 0.49
CA ASN A 524 -14.22 -18.17 -0.72
C ASN A 524 -14.67 -16.70 -0.70
N GLY A 525 -15.10 -16.18 0.46
CA GLY A 525 -15.48 -14.77 0.59
C GLY A 525 -14.30 -13.80 0.44
N LEU A 526 -13.12 -14.13 1.00
CA LEU A 526 -11.89 -13.35 0.81
C LEU A 526 -11.50 -13.27 -0.67
N VAL A 527 -11.46 -14.42 -1.37
CA VAL A 527 -11.15 -14.50 -2.80
C VAL A 527 -12.18 -13.73 -3.64
N TYR A 528 -13.49 -13.95 -3.38
CA TYR A 528 -14.58 -13.27 -4.08
C TYR A 528 -14.53 -11.74 -3.93
N LYS A 529 -14.22 -11.24 -2.72
CA LYS A 529 -14.05 -9.80 -2.42
C LYS A 529 -12.68 -9.25 -2.84
N ARG A 530 -11.82 -10.06 -3.46
CA ARG A 530 -10.46 -9.74 -3.97
C ARG A 530 -9.47 -9.27 -2.90
N TRP A 531 -9.46 -9.96 -1.77
CA TRP A 531 -8.35 -9.90 -0.81
C TRP A 531 -7.16 -10.72 -1.33
N ASP A 532 -5.95 -10.22 -1.12
CA ASP A 532 -4.69 -10.89 -1.44
C ASP A 532 -4.33 -11.80 -0.26
N ILE A 533 -4.60 -13.10 -0.45
CA ILE A 533 -4.41 -14.17 0.54
C ILE A 533 -3.01 -14.80 0.49
N GLU A 534 -2.19 -14.40 -0.48
CA GLU A 534 -0.81 -14.90 -0.64
C GLU A 534 0.17 -14.00 0.12
N ASN A 535 0.04 -12.68 -0.05
CA ASN A 535 0.98 -11.67 0.46
C ASN A 535 0.49 -11.10 1.80
N LEU A 536 0.84 -11.78 2.89
CA LEU A 536 0.38 -11.48 4.25
C LEU A 536 1.39 -10.69 5.07
N PHE A 537 0.85 -9.90 6.00
CA PHE A 537 1.60 -9.09 6.97
C PHE A 537 0.95 -9.19 8.36
N LEU A 538 0.77 -10.42 8.83
CA LEU A 538 0.24 -10.71 10.18
C LEU A 538 1.37 -10.82 11.21
N ALA A 539 2.42 -11.59 10.91
CA ALA A 539 3.68 -11.57 11.65
C ALA A 539 4.47 -10.27 11.40
N GLU A 540 5.22 -9.78 12.41
CA GLU A 540 6.23 -8.73 12.21
C GLU A 540 7.59 -9.30 11.74
N THR A 541 7.89 -10.55 12.08
CA THR A 541 9.16 -11.27 11.87
C THR A 541 8.90 -12.77 11.93
N ASN A 542 9.26 -13.55 10.89
CA ASN A 542 9.11 -15.02 10.89
C ASN A 542 10.11 -15.74 11.83
N ASP A 543 10.95 -14.98 12.54
CA ASP A 543 12.18 -15.42 13.20
C ASP A 543 11.95 -16.31 14.44
N HIS A 544 10.68 -16.53 14.81
CA HIS A 544 10.25 -17.27 16.00
C HIS A 544 9.18 -18.35 15.68
N ARG A 545 9.14 -18.80 14.42
CA ARG A 545 8.38 -19.99 14.00
C ARG A 545 8.93 -21.26 14.64
N LEU A 546 8.04 -22.22 14.88
CA LEU A 546 8.38 -23.49 15.50
C LEU A 546 8.85 -24.50 14.45
N ILE A 547 9.97 -25.17 14.72
CA ILE A 547 10.36 -26.37 13.96
C ILE A 547 9.64 -27.54 14.63
N VAL A 548 8.70 -28.15 13.91
CA VAL A 548 7.94 -29.32 14.38
C VAL A 548 8.63 -30.56 13.83
N GLU A 549 9.66 -31.04 14.54
CA GLU A 549 10.29 -32.31 14.20
C GLU A 549 9.38 -33.45 14.66
N ALA A 550 9.02 -34.33 13.73
CA ALA A 550 8.35 -35.58 14.09
C ALA A 550 9.35 -36.47 14.83
N LEU A 551 9.17 -36.60 16.15
CA LEU A 551 9.87 -37.58 16.96
C LEU A 551 9.46 -38.98 16.49
N ASN A 552 10.29 -39.59 15.66
CA ASN A 552 10.21 -41.03 15.40
C ASN A 552 10.41 -41.75 16.74
N SER A 553 9.38 -42.47 17.17
CA SER A 553 9.24 -43.13 18.47
C SER A 553 10.25 -44.24 18.72
#